data_AF-A0A9K3KD15-F1
#
_entry.id   AF-A0A9K3KD15-F1
#
_cell.length_a   1.000
_cell.length_b   1.000
_cell.length_c   1.000
_cell.angle_alpha   90.00
_cell.angle_beta   90.00
_cell.angle_gamma   90.00
#
_symmetry.space_group_name_H-M   'P 1'
#
loop_
_entity.id
_entity.type
_entity.pdbx_description
1 polymer ?
#
loop_
_entity_poly.entity_id
_entity_poly.type
_entity_poly.pdbx_seq_one_letter_code
_entity_poly.pdbx_strand_id
1 'polypeptide(L)'
;MDGVEKNDIVCSNNVPQIQNPAALNLETALQQFVIDLREDGEPENTKKAYLPKLKEWFQYCDHVYPTDPYKYNMNFDKIYLFMFFQTFRQQKKRGGNRQLQQQDIYFDAEAYDNLMRPFAGLSLGQRLLENAPHVEANL
;
A
#
# COMPACT_ATOMS: atom_id res chain seq x y z
N MET A 1 14.51 -58.58 15.67
CA MET A 1 14.85 -57.89 14.40
C MET A 1 13.52 -57.71 13.70
N ASP A 2 12.71 -56.79 14.22
CA ASP A 2 11.31 -56.64 13.78
C ASP A 2 11.23 -55.35 12.96
N GLY A 3 11.21 -55.52 11.64
CA GLY A 3 11.03 -54.44 10.68
C GLY A 3 9.59 -53.99 10.68
N VAL A 4 9.31 -52.85 11.31
CA VAL A 4 8.03 -52.16 11.20
C VAL A 4 8.07 -51.32 9.93
N GLU A 5 7.39 -51.82 8.90
CA GLU A 5 7.12 -51.13 7.65
C GLU A 5 6.26 -49.88 7.93
N LYS A 6 6.84 -48.70 7.72
CA LYS A 6 6.14 -47.42 7.84
C LYS A 6 5.29 -47.24 6.58
N ASN A 7 3.98 -47.44 6.71
CA ASN A 7 3.04 -47.04 5.69
C ASN A 7 2.84 -45.52 5.76
N ASP A 8 3.55 -44.79 4.91
CA ASP A 8 3.31 -43.38 4.66
C ASP A 8 1.91 -43.22 4.03
N ILE A 9 1.00 -42.55 4.76
CA ILE A 9 -0.29 -42.14 4.20
C ILE A 9 0.00 -40.98 3.25
N VAL A 10 0.17 -41.30 1.97
CA VAL A 10 0.16 -40.32 0.88
C VAL A 10 -1.26 -39.80 0.72
N CYS A 11 -1.59 -38.70 1.40
CA CYS A 11 -2.77 -37.91 1.06
C CYS A 11 -2.46 -37.00 -0.13
N SER A 12 -2.30 -37.58 -1.32
CA SER A 12 -2.31 -36.82 -2.58
C SER A 12 -3.56 -37.21 -3.35
N ASN A 13 -4.66 -36.54 -3.02
CA ASN A 13 -5.85 -36.50 -3.84
C ASN A 13 -6.05 -35.06 -4.29
N ASN A 14 -5.26 -34.63 -5.28
CA ASN A 14 -5.57 -33.44 -6.07
C ASN A 14 -6.72 -33.80 -7.02
N VAL A 15 -7.93 -33.89 -6.45
CA VAL A 15 -9.15 -33.82 -7.25
C VAL A 15 -9.31 -32.35 -7.61
N PRO A 16 -9.37 -31.96 -8.90
CA PRO A 16 -9.81 -30.62 -9.25
C PRO A 16 -11.22 -30.46 -8.68
N GLN A 17 -11.36 -29.63 -7.64
CA GLN A 17 -12.65 -29.19 -7.14
C GLN A 17 -13.36 -28.54 -8.34
N ILE A 18 -14.28 -29.27 -8.96
CA ILE A 18 -15.25 -28.70 -9.89
C ILE A 18 -16.13 -27.82 -9.02
N GLN A 19 -15.71 -26.56 -8.84
CA GLN A 19 -16.44 -25.60 -8.04
C GLN A 19 -17.82 -25.41 -8.67
N ASN A 20 -18.86 -25.84 -7.96
CA ASN A 20 -20.22 -25.56 -8.34
C ASN A 20 -20.39 -24.03 -8.45
N PRO A 21 -20.86 -23.48 -9.59
CA PRO A 21 -21.02 -22.03 -9.73
C PRO A 21 -21.94 -21.43 -8.66
N ALA A 22 -22.88 -22.20 -8.12
CA ALA A 22 -23.72 -21.76 -7.00
C ALA A 22 -22.95 -21.64 -5.66
N ALA A 23 -21.93 -22.48 -5.44
CA ALA A 23 -21.07 -22.41 -4.26
C ALA A 23 -20.10 -21.23 -4.33
N LEU A 24 -19.57 -20.93 -5.53
CA LEU A 24 -18.80 -19.71 -5.82
C LEU A 24 -19.63 -18.45 -5.52
N ASN A 25 -20.88 -18.41 -5.98
CA ASN A 25 -21.77 -17.28 -5.72
C ASN A 25 -22.07 -17.06 -4.24
N LEU A 26 -22.22 -18.15 -3.45
CA LEU A 26 -22.41 -18.06 -2.01
C LEU A 26 -21.13 -17.58 -1.31
N GLU A 27 -19.96 -18.10 -1.69
CA GLU A 27 -18.69 -17.70 -1.11
C GLU A 27 -18.40 -16.21 -1.38
N THR A 28 -18.61 -15.76 -2.62
CA THR A 28 -18.49 -14.33 -2.97
C THR A 28 -19.49 -13.47 -2.18
N ALA A 29 -20.74 -13.92 -2.03
CA ALA A 29 -21.74 -13.18 -1.27
C ALA A 29 -21.38 -13.07 0.23
N LEU A 30 -20.83 -14.13 0.82
CA LEU A 30 -20.37 -14.12 2.21
C LEU A 30 -19.13 -13.23 2.39
N GLN A 31 -18.18 -13.28 1.44
CA GLN A 31 -17.02 -12.38 1.45
C GLN A 31 -17.47 -10.93 1.38
N GLN A 32 -18.42 -10.61 0.48
CA GLN A 32 -18.98 -9.27 0.36
C GLN A 32 -19.68 -8.84 1.64
N PHE A 33 -20.53 -9.69 2.24
CA PHE A 33 -21.20 -9.38 3.50
C PHE A 33 -20.22 -9.10 4.65
N VAL A 34 -19.13 -9.85 4.74
CA VAL A 34 -18.07 -9.61 5.74
C VAL A 34 -17.35 -8.29 5.50
N ILE A 35 -17.11 -7.91 4.24
CA ILE A 35 -16.56 -6.61 3.87
C ILE A 35 -17.52 -5.50 4.31
N ASP A 36 -18.79 -5.61 3.94
CA ASP A 36 -19.81 -4.61 4.26
C ASP A 36 -19.96 -4.43 5.78
N LEU A 37 -20.01 -5.52 6.55
CA LEU A 37 -20.08 -5.48 8.01
C LEU A 37 -18.86 -4.79 8.63
N ARG A 38 -17.67 -5.01 8.06
CA ARG A 38 -16.43 -4.37 8.51
C ARG A 38 -16.42 -2.88 8.19
N GLU A 39 -16.91 -2.50 7.02
CA GLU A 39 -17.03 -1.09 6.64
C GLU A 39 -18.07 -0.38 7.51
N ASP A 40 -19.23 -0.98 7.77
CA ASP A 40 -20.29 -0.39 8.61
C ASP A 40 -19.87 -0.25 10.08
N GLY A 41 -19.00 -1.15 10.57
CA GLY A 41 -18.45 -1.10 11.92
C GLY A 41 -17.33 -0.09 12.12
N GLU A 42 -16.75 0.47 11.05
CA GLU A 42 -15.61 1.38 11.17
C GLU A 42 -16.08 2.80 11.56
N PRO A 43 -15.56 3.39 12.65
CA PRO A 43 -15.97 4.73 13.07
C PRO A 43 -15.76 5.75 11.95
N GLU A 44 -16.76 6.60 11.71
CA GLU A 44 -16.74 7.61 10.65
C GLU A 44 -15.50 8.53 10.70
N ASN A 45 -15.01 8.81 11.91
CA ASN A 45 -13.78 9.59 12.12
C ASN A 45 -12.52 8.84 11.66
N THR A 46 -12.49 7.52 11.82
CA THR A 46 -11.43 6.64 11.34
C THR A 46 -11.41 6.66 9.81
N LYS A 47 -12.55 6.44 9.15
CA LYS A 47 -12.68 6.54 7.68
C LYS A 47 -12.17 7.88 7.18
N LYS A 48 -12.62 9.00 7.78
CA LYS A 48 -12.19 10.36 7.42
C LYS A 48 -10.68 10.59 7.59
N ALA A 49 -10.03 9.91 8.55
CA ALA A 49 -8.61 10.05 8.78
C ALA A 49 -7.74 9.18 7.86
N TYR A 50 -8.19 7.96 7.53
CA TYR A 50 -7.40 6.99 6.76
C TYR A 50 -7.67 7.03 5.25
N LEU A 51 -8.92 7.23 4.81
CA LEU A 51 -9.26 7.26 3.38
C LEU A 51 -8.43 8.28 2.58
N PRO A 52 -8.23 9.53 3.03
CA PRO A 52 -7.37 10.48 2.32
C PRO A 52 -5.93 10.00 2.15
N LYS A 53 -5.38 9.30 3.16
CA LYS A 53 -4.01 8.77 3.12
C LYS A 53 -3.89 7.63 2.13
N LEU A 54 -4.92 6.77 2.07
CA LEU A 54 -4.99 5.66 1.13
C LEU A 54 -5.07 6.18 -0.32
N LYS A 55 -5.94 7.16 -0.57
CA LYS A 55 -6.04 7.81 -1.89
C LYS A 55 -4.73 8.48 -2.31
N GLU A 56 -4.08 9.16 -1.37
CA GLU A 56 -2.77 9.76 -1.61
C GLU A 56 -1.71 8.72 -2.01
N TRP A 57 -1.70 7.56 -1.34
CA TRP A 57 -0.82 6.44 -1.70
C TRP A 57 -1.11 5.90 -3.11
N PHE A 58 -2.38 5.71 -3.47
CA PHE A 58 -2.71 5.23 -4.81
C PHE A 58 -2.28 6.21 -5.91
N GLN A 59 -2.51 7.50 -5.72
CA GLN A 59 -2.06 8.53 -6.67
C GLN A 59 -0.53 8.62 -6.75
N TYR A 60 0.17 8.42 -5.63
CA TYR A 60 1.63 8.26 -5.62
C TYR A 60 2.06 7.06 -6.47
N CYS A 61 1.43 5.90 -6.30
CA CYS A 61 1.73 4.70 -7.09
C CYS A 61 1.46 4.92 -8.58
N ASP A 62 0.37 5.60 -8.93
CA ASP A 62 0.02 5.93 -10.31
C ASP A 62 1.05 6.86 -10.97
N HIS A 63 1.59 7.82 -10.21
CA HIS A 63 2.62 8.75 -10.67
C HIS A 63 3.99 8.08 -10.83
N VAL A 64 4.45 7.35 -9.81
CA VAL A 64 5.83 6.84 -9.75
C VAL A 64 5.99 5.50 -10.46
N TYR A 65 4.94 4.68 -10.51
CA TYR A 65 4.98 3.33 -11.10
C TYR A 65 3.86 3.13 -12.13
N PRO A 66 3.73 3.97 -13.18
CA PRO A 66 2.60 3.94 -14.11
C PRO A 66 2.52 2.63 -14.92
N THR A 67 3.65 2.00 -15.18
CA THR A 67 3.76 0.77 -15.99
C THR A 67 3.82 -0.52 -15.17
N ASP A 68 3.89 -0.43 -13.84
CA ASP A 68 4.00 -1.61 -12.97
C ASP A 68 2.61 -2.26 -12.76
N PRO A 69 2.39 -3.52 -13.18
CA PRO A 69 1.12 -4.21 -12.95
C PRO A 69 0.81 -4.42 -11.47
N TYR A 70 1.84 -4.37 -10.61
CA TYR A 70 1.75 -4.50 -9.16
C TYR A 70 2.02 -3.16 -8.45
N LYS A 71 1.74 -2.03 -9.11
CA LYS A 71 2.01 -0.69 -8.57
C LYS A 71 1.48 -0.45 -7.16
N TYR A 72 0.31 -1.00 -6.83
CA TYR A 72 -0.34 -0.85 -5.52
C TYR A 72 0.16 -1.82 -4.44
N ASN A 73 0.99 -2.80 -4.79
CA ASN A 73 1.59 -3.69 -3.79
C ASN A 73 2.53 -2.90 -2.88
N MET A 74 2.40 -3.17 -1.59
CA MET A 74 3.20 -2.58 -0.51
C MET A 74 4.59 -3.22 -0.47
N ASN A 75 5.49 -2.76 -1.34
CA ASN A 75 6.91 -3.10 -1.28
C ASN A 75 7.65 -2.12 -0.36
N PHE A 76 8.65 -2.61 0.40
CA PHE A 76 9.49 -1.81 1.30
C PHE A 76 10.06 -0.57 0.62
N ASP A 77 10.57 -0.68 -0.60
CA ASP A 77 11.16 0.45 -1.33
C ASP A 77 10.13 1.55 -1.61
N LYS A 78 8.93 1.15 -2.05
CA LYS A 78 7.83 2.08 -2.34
C LYS A 78 7.37 2.80 -1.09
N ILE A 79 7.21 2.05 0.01
CA ILE A 79 6.82 2.60 1.31
C ILE A 79 7.89 3.56 1.82
N TYR A 80 9.17 3.18 1.73
CA TYR A 80 10.27 4.02 2.19
C TYR A 80 10.32 5.35 1.45
N LEU A 81 10.25 5.33 0.12
CA LEU A 81 10.26 6.55 -0.69
C LEU A 81 9.03 7.42 -0.45
N PHE A 82 7.86 6.81 -0.26
CA PHE A 82 6.65 7.53 0.11
C PHE A 82 6.78 8.17 1.49
N MET A 83 7.28 7.44 2.49
CA MET A 83 7.52 7.98 3.83
C MET A 83 8.54 9.11 3.81
N PHE A 84 9.62 8.97 3.05
CA PHE A 84 10.61 10.03 2.82
C PHE A 84 9.96 11.29 2.25
N PHE A 85 9.12 11.14 1.22
CA PHE A 85 8.36 12.27 0.71
C PHE A 85 7.46 12.89 1.79
N GLN A 86 6.75 12.08 2.58
CA GLN A 86 5.89 12.59 3.64
C GLN A 86 6.63 13.30 4.77
N THR A 87 7.87 12.92 5.07
CA THR A 87 8.66 13.59 6.09
C THR A 87 9.23 14.93 5.62
N PHE A 88 9.60 15.05 4.35
CA PHE A 88 10.30 16.23 3.82
C PHE A 88 9.44 17.16 2.96
N ARG A 89 8.21 16.78 2.63
CA ARG A 89 7.28 17.69 1.94
C ARG A 89 6.95 18.92 2.79
N GLN A 90 6.52 19.98 2.13
CA GLN A 90 6.01 21.16 2.81
C GLN A 90 4.79 20.81 3.68
N GLN A 91 4.80 21.29 4.92
CA GLN A 91 3.73 21.04 5.87
C GLN A 91 2.43 21.70 5.38
N LYS A 92 1.38 20.89 5.17
CA LYS A 92 0.06 21.40 4.80
C LYS A 92 -0.45 22.35 5.89
N LYS A 93 -0.87 23.57 5.51
CA LYS A 93 -1.46 24.52 6.46
C LYS A 93 -2.65 23.88 7.17
N ARG A 94 -2.71 24.04 8.50
CA ARG A 94 -3.77 23.50 9.35
C ARG A 94 -5.12 24.06 8.89
N GLY A 95 -6.04 23.17 8.47
CA GLY A 95 -7.38 23.52 7.98
C GLY A 95 -7.55 23.63 6.45
N GLY A 96 -6.54 23.26 5.64
CA GLY A 96 -6.50 23.59 4.21
C GLY A 96 -6.92 22.49 3.20
N ASN A 97 -7.64 22.96 2.16
CA ASN A 97 -7.94 22.38 0.84
C ASN A 97 -9.10 21.39 0.68
N ARG A 98 -10.31 21.77 1.14
CA ARG A 98 -11.57 21.12 0.74
C ARG A 98 -11.77 21.10 -0.79
N GLN A 99 -11.28 22.11 -1.50
CA GLN A 99 -11.41 22.22 -2.96
C GLN A 99 -10.62 21.13 -3.70
N LEU A 100 -9.39 20.82 -3.26
CA LEU A 100 -8.60 19.74 -3.86
C LEU A 100 -9.21 18.37 -3.55
N GLN A 101 -9.71 18.18 -2.33
CA GLN A 101 -10.44 16.95 -1.97
C GLN A 101 -11.73 16.78 -2.79
N GLN A 102 -12.42 17.88 -3.15
CA GLN A 102 -13.57 17.85 -4.05
C GLN A 102 -13.18 17.48 -5.49
N GLN A 103 -11.96 17.82 -5.92
CA GLN A 103 -11.41 17.42 -7.22
C GLN A 103 -10.72 16.04 -7.17
N ASP A 104 -10.84 15.33 -6.04
CA ASP A 104 -10.21 14.03 -5.80
C ASP A 104 -8.67 14.08 -5.91
N ILE A 105 -8.03 15.22 -5.63
CA ILE A 105 -6.57 15.39 -5.67
C ILE A 105 -6.00 15.29 -4.25
N TYR A 106 -5.19 14.27 -4.00
CA TYR A 106 -4.59 13.98 -2.68
C TYR A 106 -3.06 14.02 -2.70
N PHE A 107 -2.46 13.64 -3.82
CA PHE A 107 -1.02 13.61 -4.04
C PHE A 107 -0.54 14.79 -4.89
N ASP A 108 0.59 15.38 -4.48
CA ASP A 108 1.23 16.50 -5.17
C ASP A 108 2.45 15.97 -5.95
N ALA A 109 2.20 15.63 -7.22
CA ALA A 109 3.21 15.06 -8.11
C ALA A 109 4.37 16.03 -8.37
N GLU A 110 4.08 17.33 -8.52
CA GLU A 110 5.10 18.34 -8.76
C GLU A 110 6.01 18.52 -7.55
N ALA A 111 5.43 18.56 -6.34
CA ALA A 111 6.22 18.61 -5.12
C ALA A 111 7.08 17.35 -4.95
N TYR A 112 6.55 16.18 -5.31
CA TYR A 112 7.31 14.93 -5.28
C TYR A 112 8.51 14.97 -6.24
N ASP A 113 8.28 15.35 -7.50
CA ASP A 113 9.33 15.40 -8.51
C ASP A 113 10.42 16.40 -8.14
N ASN A 114 10.06 17.56 -7.59
CA ASN A 114 11.02 18.55 -7.12
C ASN A 114 11.83 18.05 -5.92
N LEU A 115 11.20 17.37 -4.96
CA LEU A 115 11.89 16.79 -3.81
C LEU A 115 12.82 15.64 -4.21
N MET A 116 12.39 14.81 -5.16
CA MET A 116 13.12 13.62 -5.58
C MET A 116 14.16 13.89 -6.67
N ARG A 117 14.11 15.04 -7.37
CA ARG A 117 15.07 15.42 -8.42
C ARG A 117 16.53 15.27 -8.01
N PRO A 118 16.99 15.68 -6.80
CA PRO A 118 18.37 15.47 -6.36
C PRO A 118 18.76 13.98 -6.22
N PHE A 119 17.77 13.11 -6.02
CA PHE A 119 17.96 11.69 -5.74
C PHE A 119 17.76 10.80 -6.98
N ALA A 120 17.32 11.38 -8.11
CA ALA A 120 16.90 10.65 -9.32
C ALA A 120 17.99 9.73 -9.91
N GLY A 121 19.28 10.01 -9.69
CA GLY A 121 20.41 9.22 -10.19
C GLY A 121 21.03 8.22 -9.20
N LEU A 122 20.56 8.17 -7.95
CA LEU A 122 21.15 7.33 -6.91
C LEU A 122 20.34 6.04 -6.74
N SER A 123 21.03 4.89 -6.63
CA SER A 123 20.41 3.65 -6.15
C SER A 123 19.87 3.84 -4.74
N LEU A 124 18.87 3.05 -4.32
CA LEU A 124 18.25 3.16 -2.98
C LEU A 124 19.31 3.17 -1.86
N GLY A 125 20.39 2.41 -2.01
CA GLY A 125 21.53 2.39 -1.08
C GLY A 125 22.41 3.65 -1.12
N GLN A 126 22.62 4.27 -2.29
CA GLN A 126 23.39 5.51 -2.41
C GLN A 126 22.58 6.75 -1.98
N ARG A 127 21.24 6.72 -2.08
CA ARG A 127 20.35 7.79 -1.57
C ARG A 127 20.48 8.00 -0.06
N LEU A 128 20.81 6.95 0.69
CA LEU A 128 20.82 6.96 2.17
C LEU A 128 22.15 7.44 2.79
N LEU A 129 23.27 7.29 2.06
CA LEU A 129 24.61 7.51 2.62
C LEU A 129 25.23 8.87 2.25
N GLU A 130 24.88 9.46 1.10
CA GLU A 130 25.57 10.67 0.60
C GLU A 130 24.80 11.99 0.80
N ASN A 131 23.49 11.95 1.10
CA ASN A 131 22.64 13.15 1.09
C ASN A 131 21.74 13.30 2.34
N ALA A 132 22.09 12.68 3.47
CA ALA A 132 21.41 12.98 4.72
C ALA A 132 21.61 14.47 5.04
N PRO A 133 20.54 15.29 5.13
CA PRO A 133 20.70 16.68 5.52
C PRO A 133 21.32 16.71 6.92
N HIS A 134 22.45 17.41 7.06
CA HIS A 134 22.96 17.79 8.38
C HIS A 134 21.87 18.63 9.05
N VAL A 135 21.09 17.99 9.91
CA VAL A 135 20.22 18.68 10.86
C VAL A 135 21.16 19.31 11.87
N GLU A 136 21.58 20.56 11.62
CA GLU A 136 22.17 21.37 12.67
C GLU A 136 21.07 21.60 13.71
N ALA A 137 21.13 20.79 14.77
CA ALA A 137 20.37 20.99 15.99
C ALA A 137 20.91 22.27 16.65
N ASN A 138 20.29 23.41 16.34
CA ASN A 138 20.39 24.57 17.21
C ASN A 138 19.54 24.28 18.46
N LEU A 139 20.24 23.84 19.51
CA LEU A 139 19.81 23.86 20.90
C LEU A 139 19.69 25.30 21.41
#